data_AF-A0AA41E6L3-F1
#
_entry.id   AF-A0AA41E6L3-F1
#
_cell.length_a   1.000
_cell.length_b   1.000
_cell.length_c   1.000
_cell.angle_alpha   90.00
_cell.angle_beta   90.00
_cell.angle_gamma   90.00
#
_symmetry.space_group_name_H-M   'P 1'
#
loop_
_entity.id
_entity.type
_entity.pdbx_description
1 polymer ?
#
loop_
_entity_poly.entity_id
_entity_poly.type
_entity_poly.pdbx_seq_one_letter_code
_entity_poly.pdbx_strand_id
1 'polypeptide(L)' 'MRKLHSVAVEMAIVTMTMVVLTGCGGMSRRGTDTVIGAGVGGVAGAVLTGGSALGTVGGAAVGGVVGNQVGK' A
#
# COMPACT_ATOMS: atom_id res chain seq x y z
N MET A 1 -1.96 -25.53 -8.89
CA MET A 1 -1.26 -24.24 -8.66
C MET A 1 -2.20 -23.06 -8.38
N ARG A 2 -3.27 -22.82 -9.15
CA ARG A 2 -4.22 -21.71 -8.88
C ARG A 2 -4.88 -21.74 -7.49
N LYS A 3 -5.24 -22.94 -6.99
CA LYS A 3 -5.78 -23.14 -5.62
C LYS A 3 -4.79 -22.72 -4.53
N LEU A 4 -3.48 -22.89 -4.74
CA LEU A 4 -2.46 -22.51 -3.76
C LEU A 4 -2.26 -20.98 -3.72
N HIS A 5 -2.37 -20.30 -4.87
CA HIS A 5 -2.29 -18.84 -4.96
C HIS A 5 -3.50 -18.15 -4.31
N SER A 6 -4.71 -18.68 -4.49
CA SER A 6 -5.91 -18.13 -3.83
C SER A 6 -5.82 -18.21 -2.30
N VAL A 7 -5.30 -19.33 -1.77
CA VAL A 7 -5.12 -19.51 -0.32
C VAL A 7 -4.00 -18.60 0.22
N ALA A 8 -2.93 -18.39 -0.55
CA ALA A 8 -1.87 -17.46 -0.20
C ALA A 8 -2.33 -15.98 -0.19
N VAL A 9 -3.21 -15.61 -1.14
CA VAL A 9 -3.79 -14.26 -1.19
C VAL A 9 -4.74 -14.02 -0.02
N GLU A 10 -5.60 -14.99 0.35
CA GLU A 10 -6.45 -14.85 1.54
C GLU A 10 -5.63 -14.67 2.82
N MET A 11 -4.61 -15.50 3.02
CA MET A 11 -3.71 -15.36 4.17
C MET A 11 -2.96 -14.02 4.18
N ALA A 12 -2.55 -13.52 3.02
CA ALA A 12 -1.92 -12.21 2.89
C ALA A 12 -2.89 -11.07 3.27
N ILE A 13 -4.16 -11.14 2.87
CA ILE A 13 -5.16 -10.13 3.23
C ILE A 13 -5.42 -10.14 4.75
N VAL A 14 -5.59 -11.32 5.35
CA VAL A 14 -5.84 -11.47 6.79
C VAL A 14 -4.65 -10.95 7.61
N THR A 15 -3.43 -11.31 7.23
CA THR A 15 -2.23 -10.82 7.92
C THR A 15 -2.03 -9.32 7.74
N MET A 16 -2.29 -8.78 6.56
CA MET A 16 -2.15 -7.35 6.27
C MET A 16 -3.18 -6.51 7.01
N THR A 17 -4.43 -6.98 7.15
CA THR A 17 -5.44 -6.28 7.95
C THR A 17 -5.03 -6.22 9.43
N MET A 18 -4.52 -7.32 10.00
CA MET A 18 -3.98 -7.35 11.36
C MET A 18 -2.80 -6.38 11.55
N VAL A 19 -1.89 -6.30 10.57
CA VAL A 19 -0.75 -5.37 10.59
C VAL A 19 -1.22 -3.91 10.51
N VAL A 20 -2.22 -3.61 9.68
CA VAL A 20 -2.79 -2.26 9.58
C VAL A 20 -3.49 -1.86 10.88
N LEU A 21 -4.28 -2.77 11.47
CA LEU A 21 -4.98 -2.56 12.74
C LEU A 21 -4.01 -2.33 13.90
N THR A 22 -2.91 -3.08 13.96
CA THR A 22 -1.88 -2.94 15.01
C THR A 22 -0.94 -1.75 14.77
N GLY A 23 -0.70 -1.38 13.50
CA GLY A 23 0.15 -0.25 13.13
C GLY A 23 -0.51 1.14 13.16
N CYS A 24 -1.84 1.21 13.03
CA CYS A 24 -2.57 2.50 12.99
C CYS A 24 -2.81 3.15 14.37
N GLY A 25 -2.60 2.45 15.48
CA GLY A 25 -3.03 2.90 16.82
C GLY A 25 -2.41 4.21 17.33
N GLY A 26 -1.32 4.69 16.72
CA GLY A 26 -0.62 5.91 17.13
C GLY A 26 -0.26 6.88 16.00
N MET A 27 -0.78 6.66 14.79
CA MET A 27 -0.41 7.47 13.63
C MET A 27 -1.30 8.70 13.49
N SER A 28 -0.73 9.85 13.12
CA SER A 28 -1.54 11.02 12.78
C SER A 28 -2.37 10.76 11.52
N ARG A 29 -3.50 11.45 11.34
CA ARG A 29 -4.31 11.38 10.11
C ARG A 29 -3.44 11.54 8.87
N ARG A 30 -2.57 12.55 8.89
CA ARG A 30 -1.60 12.82 7.84
C ARG A 30 -0.64 11.65 7.55
N GLY A 31 -0.12 11.01 8.59
CA GLY A 31 0.73 9.82 8.44
C GLY A 31 -0.05 8.66 7.83
N THR A 32 -1.28 8.46 8.26
CA THR A 32 -2.17 7.40 7.76
C THR A 32 -2.47 7.61 6.27
N ASP A 33 -2.86 8.82 5.88
CA ASP A 33 -3.14 9.17 4.49
C ASP A 33 -1.89 9.06 3.60
N THR A 34 -0.71 9.41 4.13
CA THR A 34 0.58 9.23 3.44
C THR A 34 0.91 7.77 3.19
N VAL A 35 0.78 6.91 4.22
CA VAL A 35 1.13 5.49 4.12
C VAL A 35 0.15 4.76 3.19
N ILE A 36 -1.13 5.08 3.29
CA ILE A 36 -2.15 4.55 2.36
C ILE A 36 -1.86 5.02 0.93
N GLY A 37 -1.60 6.31 0.74
CA GLY A 37 -1.26 6.88 -0.56
C GLY A 37 0.00 6.25 -1.18
N ALA A 38 1.04 6.06 -0.39
CA ALA A 38 2.28 5.40 -0.82
C ALA A 38 2.07 3.91 -1.15
N GLY A 39 1.29 3.20 -0.35
CA GLY A 39 0.97 1.79 -0.57
C GLY A 39 0.16 1.58 -1.85
N VAL A 40 -0.94 2.31 -2.01
CA VAL A 40 -1.81 2.23 -3.21
C VAL A 40 -1.05 2.71 -4.44
N GLY A 41 -0.34 3.83 -4.34
CA GLY A 41 0.46 4.38 -5.43
C GLY A 41 1.57 3.43 -5.87
N GLY A 42 2.22 2.75 -4.94
CA GLY A 42 3.25 1.75 -5.24
C GLY A 42 2.69 0.52 -5.96
N VAL A 43 1.59 -0.04 -5.47
CA VAL A 43 0.91 -1.18 -6.13
C VAL A 43 0.42 -0.79 -7.52
N ALA A 44 -0.23 0.36 -7.65
CA ALA A 44 -0.70 0.86 -8.95
C ALA A 44 0.47 1.09 -9.92
N GLY A 45 1.56 1.70 -9.45
CA GLY A 45 2.77 1.93 -10.23
C GLY A 45 3.44 0.63 -10.69
N ALA A 46 3.47 -0.40 -9.83
CA ALA A 46 3.94 -1.73 -10.20
C ALA A 46 3.05 -2.33 -11.30
N VAL A 47 1.72 -2.29 -11.15
CA VAL A 47 0.77 -2.85 -12.12
C VAL A 47 0.89 -2.15 -13.48
N LEU A 48 0.96 -0.81 -13.51
CA LEU A 48 1.05 -0.03 -14.74
C LEU A 48 2.38 -0.22 -15.49
N THR A 49 3.44 -0.58 -14.78
CA THR A 49 4.79 -0.76 -15.35
C THR A 49 5.21 -2.22 -15.47
N GLY A 50 4.28 -3.17 -15.29
CA GLY A 50 4.56 -4.60 -15.39
C GLY A 50 5.48 -5.15 -14.29
N GLY A 51 5.52 -4.51 -13.12
CA GLY A 51 6.32 -4.90 -11.96
C GLY A 51 7.63 -4.14 -11.80
N SER A 52 7.81 -3.00 -12.49
CA SER A 52 9.06 -2.25 -12.43
C SER A 52 9.25 -1.55 -11.08
N ALA A 53 10.46 -1.68 -10.51
CA ALA A 53 10.82 -0.99 -9.27
C ALA A 53 10.69 0.54 -9.39
N LEU A 54 11.06 1.10 -10.54
CA LEU A 54 10.91 2.54 -10.81
C LEU A 54 9.43 2.97 -10.83
N GLY A 55 8.54 2.17 -11.41
CA GLY A 55 7.10 2.46 -11.39
C GLY A 55 6.52 2.38 -9.99
N THR A 56 6.95 1.40 -9.20
CA THR A 56 6.54 1.23 -7.80
C THR A 56 7.01 2.40 -6.94
N VAL A 57 8.29 2.77 -7.03
CA VAL A 57 8.87 3.87 -6.24
C VAL A 57 8.28 5.21 -6.67
N GLY A 58 8.12 5.44 -7.98
CA GLY A 58 7.50 6.66 -8.50
C GLY A 58 6.04 6.80 -8.07
N GLY A 59 5.25 5.73 -8.19
CA GLY A 59 3.86 5.71 -7.74
C GLY A 59 3.73 5.89 -6.23
N ALA A 60 4.58 5.23 -5.43
CA ALA A 60 4.60 5.38 -3.98
C ALA A 60 5.02 6.78 -3.54
N ALA A 61 6.00 7.40 -4.22
CA ALA A 61 6.45 8.76 -3.91
C ALA A 61 5.35 9.79 -4.20
N VAL A 62 4.73 9.73 -5.39
CA VAL A 62 3.63 10.64 -5.76
C VAL A 62 2.41 10.42 -4.86
N GLY A 63 2.02 9.16 -4.63
CA GLY A 63 0.90 8.81 -3.75
C GLY A 63 1.13 9.23 -2.30
N GLY A 64 2.36 9.11 -1.80
CA GLY A 64 2.74 9.57 -0.46
C GLY A 64 2.69 11.09 -0.32
N VAL A 65 3.19 11.85 -1.30
CA VAL A 65 3.11 13.33 -1.28
C VAL A 65 1.65 13.78 -1.31
N VAL A 66 0.82 13.19 -2.17
CA VAL A 66 -0.61 13.50 -2.24
C VAL A 66 -1.31 13.16 -0.92
N GLY A 67 -1.08 11.96 -0.37
CA GLY A 67 -1.64 11.54 0.92
C GLY A 67 -1.26 12.48 2.07
N ASN A 68 0.00 12.93 2.08
CA ASN A 68 0.47 13.93 3.04
C ASN A 68 -0.25 15.27 2.87
N GLN A 69 -0.51 15.73 1.64
CA GLN A 69 -1.21 17.00 1.41
C GLN A 69 -2.71 16.93 1.71
N VAL A 70 -3.36 15.81 1.43
CA VAL A 70 -4.79 15.58 1.70
C VAL A 70 -5.05 15.42 3.20
N GLY A 71 -4.14 14.79 3.94
CA GLY A 71 -4.26 14.60 5.39
C GLY A 71 -3.86 15.82 6.23
N LYS A 72 -3.72 17.01 5.64
CA LYS A 72 -3.44 18.28 6.33
C LYS A 72 -4.74 18.95 6.77
#